data_AF-A0ABD1AW15-F1
#
_entry.id   AF-A0ABD1AW15-F1
#
_cell.length_a   1.000
_cell.length_b   1.000
_cell.length_c   1.000
_cell.angle_alpha   90.00
_cell.angle_beta   90.00
_cell.angle_gamma   90.00
#
_symmetry.space_group_name_H-M   'P 1'
#
loop_
_entity.id
_entity.type
_entity.pdbx_description
1 polymer ?
#
loop_
_entity_poly.entity_id
_entity_poly.type
_entity_poly.pdbx_seq_one_letter_code
_entity_poly.pdbx_strand_id
1 'polypeptide(L)'
;MFPSMEFMKPLGKGSYGSYGLVKFTNPDGSNPYYHAMKSSYAQDFEYLFKEFQILSKLRNCPRIVQTSWTSLSRGVNDYGIRVYRMSMEYAASGS
;
A
#
# COMPACT_ATOMS: atom_id res chain seq x y z
N MET A 1 6.31 -20.86 -3.94
CA MET A 1 5.34 -20.33 -2.95
C MET A 1 5.47 -18.82 -2.94
N PHE A 2 4.38 -18.07 -2.84
CA PHE A 2 4.43 -16.59 -2.77
C PHE A 2 4.63 -16.12 -1.33
N PRO A 3 5.17 -14.91 -1.10
CA PRO A 3 5.24 -14.33 0.23
C PRO A 3 3.86 -14.25 0.90
N SER A 4 3.78 -14.57 2.18
CA SER A 4 2.56 -14.33 2.97
C SER A 4 2.49 -12.87 3.37
N MET A 5 1.27 -12.33 3.42
CA MET A 5 1.00 -10.93 3.75
C MET A 5 0.27 -10.84 5.08
N GLU A 6 0.77 -10.02 6.01
CA GLU A 6 0.20 -9.81 7.34
C GLU A 6 0.01 -8.32 7.62
N PHE A 7 -1.19 -7.92 8.05
CA PHE A 7 -1.43 -6.55 8.52
C PHE A 7 -0.83 -6.38 9.93
N MET A 8 0.00 -5.35 10.11
CA MET A 8 0.72 -5.15 11.37
C MET A 8 0.04 -4.09 12.25
N LYS A 9 -0.13 -2.87 11.73
CA LYS A 9 -0.71 -1.76 12.47
C LYS A 9 -1.23 -0.66 11.55
N PRO A 10 -2.20 0.16 12.00
CA PRO A 10 -2.54 1.40 11.31
C PRO A 10 -1.37 2.39 11.34
N LEU A 11 -1.21 3.14 10.25
CA LEU A 11 -0.23 4.24 10.13
C LEU A 11 -0.90 5.61 10.13
N GLY A 12 -2.18 5.69 9.76
CA GLY A 12 -2.93 6.95 9.76
C GLY A 12 -4.12 6.94 8.81
N LYS A 13 -4.76 8.10 8.67
CA LYS A 13 -5.84 8.34 7.71
C LYS A 13 -5.50 9.58 6.87
N GLY A 14 -5.74 9.49 5.57
CA GLY A 14 -5.73 10.63 4.66
C GLY A 14 -7.15 10.98 4.21
N SER A 15 -7.27 11.98 3.35
CA SER A 15 -8.57 12.49 2.88
C SER A 15 -9.44 11.43 2.19
N TYR A 16 -8.83 10.48 1.46
CA TYR A 16 -9.53 9.50 0.63
C TYR A 16 -9.16 8.05 0.96
N GLY A 17 -8.73 7.78 2.19
CA GLY A 17 -8.35 6.42 2.58
C GLY A 17 -7.57 6.32 3.87
N SER A 18 -7.22 5.10 4.23
CA SER A 18 -6.39 4.79 5.40
C SER A 18 -5.05 4.19 4.99
N TYR A 19 -4.07 4.33 5.88
CA TYR A 19 -2.75 3.75 5.72
C TYR A 19 -2.53 2.67 6.77
N GLY A 20 -1.94 1.55 6.36
CA GLY A 20 -1.56 0.45 7.23
C GLY A 20 -0.16 -0.05 6.91
N LEU A 21 0.55 -0.51 7.92
CA LEU A 21 1.81 -1.23 7.76
C LEU A 21 1.51 -2.70 7.49
N VAL A 22 2.12 -3.23 6.45
CA VAL A 22 1.99 -4.63 6.04
C VAL A 22 3.36 -5.27 6.03
N LYS A 23 3.45 -6.48 6.60
CA LYS A 23 4.63 -7.33 6.56
C LYS A 23 4.47 -8.41 5.49
N PHE A 24 5.50 -8.61 4.70
CA PHE A 24 5.63 -9.72 3.77
C PHE A 24 6.67 -10.70 4.30
N THR A 25 6.29 -11.97 4.44
CA THR A 25 7.19 -13.04 4.89
C THR A 25 7.47 -13.97 3.72
N ASN A 26 8.74 -14.07 3.33
CA ASN A 26 9.14 -14.92 2.22
C ASN A 26 9.19 -16.39 2.66
N PRO A 27 8.72 -17.32 1.82
CA PRO A 27 8.70 -18.75 2.15
C PRO A 27 10.10 -19.40 2.12
N ASP A 28 11.09 -18.72 1.56
CA ASP A 28 12.48 -19.16 1.48
C ASP A 28 13.29 -18.86 2.76
N GLY A 29 12.65 -18.28 3.79
CA GLY A 29 13.30 -17.93 5.05
C GLY A 29 14.14 -16.64 5.00
N SER A 30 14.16 -15.93 3.88
CA SER A 30 14.79 -14.61 3.81
C SER A 30 14.06 -13.59 4.70
N ASN A 31 14.78 -12.52 5.05
CA ASN A 31 14.26 -11.50 5.95
C ASN A 31 12.93 -10.91 5.45
N PRO A 32 11.94 -10.72 6.34
CA PRO A 32 10.69 -10.10 5.98
C PRO A 32 10.91 -8.64 5.58
N TYR A 33 10.02 -8.12 4.72
CA TYR A 33 10.01 -6.72 4.33
C TYR A 33 8.66 -6.08 4.60
N TYR A 34 8.66 -4.75 4.67
CA TYR A 34 7.52 -3.96 5.13
C TYR A 34 7.13 -2.93 4.09
N HIS A 35 5.83 -2.83 3.80
CA HIS A 35 5.27 -1.79 2.95
C HIS A 35 4.23 -0.98 3.71
N ALA A 36 4.13 0.31 3.38
CA ALA A 36 2.96 1.10 3.67
C ALA A 36 1.90 0.81 2.61
N MET A 37 0.68 0.52 3.06
CA MET A 37 -0.46 0.21 2.20
C MET A 37 -1.51 1.30 2.36
N LYS A 38 -1.78 2.05 1.31
CA LYS A 38 -2.95 2.93 1.26
C LYS A 38 -4.14 2.14 0.77
N SER A 39 -5.27 2.25 1.45
CA SER A 39 -6.53 1.60 1.07
C SER A 39 -7.66 2.61 0.94
N SER A 40 -8.45 2.49 -0.12
CA SER A 40 -9.62 3.32 -0.40
C SER A 40 -10.83 2.47 -0.75
N TYR A 41 -12.02 2.95 -0.41
CA TYR A 41 -13.27 2.34 -0.84
C TYR A 41 -13.50 2.56 -2.34
N ALA A 42 -14.42 1.78 -2.92
CA ALA A 42 -14.72 1.86 -4.34
C ALA A 42 -15.17 3.26 -4.80
N GLN A 43 -15.91 3.99 -3.96
CA GLN A 43 -16.36 5.36 -4.24
C GLN A 43 -15.22 6.38 -4.38
N ASP A 44 -14.08 6.11 -3.74
CA ASP A 44 -12.89 6.98 -3.73
C ASP A 44 -11.79 6.47 -4.67
N PHE A 45 -12.08 5.46 -5.50
CA PHE A 45 -11.11 4.80 -6.37
C PHE A 45 -10.40 5.79 -7.30
N GLU A 46 -11.12 6.72 -7.90
CA GLU A 46 -10.55 7.70 -8.85
C GLU A 46 -9.47 8.58 -8.22
N TYR A 47 -9.61 8.91 -6.92
CA TYR A 47 -8.59 9.68 -6.20
C TYR A 47 -7.33 8.84 -5.97
N LEU A 48 -7.50 7.59 -5.52
CA LEU A 48 -6.40 6.66 -5.35
C LEU A 48 -5.68 6.38 -6.68
N PHE A 49 -6.43 6.23 -7.77
CA PHE A 49 -5.88 5.97 -9.09
C PHE A 49 -5.09 7.16 -9.64
N LYS A 50 -5.60 8.39 -9.50
CA LYS A 50 -4.87 9.61 -9.84
C LYS A 50 -3.56 9.74 -9.05
N GLU A 51 -3.60 9.50 -7.75
CA GLU A 51 -2.41 9.52 -6.89
C GLU A 51 -1.37 8.47 -7.33
N PHE A 52 -1.82 7.24 -7.61
CA PHE A 52 -0.96 6.20 -8.15
C PHE A 52 -0.33 6.59 -9.50
N GLN A 53 -1.09 7.22 -10.40
CA GLN A 53 -0.56 7.69 -11.68
C GLN A 53 0.50 8.80 -11.50
N ILE A 54 0.29 9.72 -10.56
CA ILE A 54 1.26 10.78 -10.24
C ILE A 54 2.54 10.17 -9.68
N LEU A 55 2.44 9.32 -8.65
CA LEU A 55 3.61 8.67 -8.05
C LEU A 55 4.33 7.75 -9.04
N SER A 56 3.61 7.09 -9.95
CA SER A 56 4.21 6.26 -10.99
C SER A 56 5.07 7.06 -11.98
N LYS A 57 4.73 8.33 -12.24
CA LYS A 57 5.57 9.24 -13.04
C LYS A 57 6.81 9.73 -12.29
N LEU A 58 6.82 9.62 -10.96
CA LEU A 58 7.89 10.07 -10.06
C LEU A 58 8.74 8.90 -9.52
N ARG A 59 8.68 7.75 -10.19
CA ARG A 59 9.50 6.58 -9.84
C ARG A 59 10.98 6.92 -9.93
N ASN A 60 11.74 6.43 -8.95
CA ASN A 60 13.18 6.66 -8.79
C ASN A 60 13.57 8.12 -8.49
N CYS A 61 12.60 9.00 -8.20
CA CYS A 61 12.91 10.34 -7.72
C CYS A 61 13.31 10.29 -6.23
N PRO A 62 14.49 10.79 -5.84
CA PRO A 62 14.90 10.79 -4.45
C PRO A 62 13.97 11.69 -3.62
N ARG A 63 13.75 11.30 -2.35
CA ARG A 63 12.89 12.00 -1.38
C ARG A 63 11.39 12.04 -1.72
N ILE A 64 10.95 11.24 -2.70
CA ILE A 64 9.53 11.02 -2.98
C ILE A 64 9.22 9.57 -2.63
N VAL A 65 8.08 9.33 -1.99
CA VAL A 65 7.66 7.97 -1.63
C VAL A 65 7.49 7.11 -2.89
N GLN A 66 8.08 5.91 -2.89
CA GLN A 66 8.05 5.02 -4.05
C GLN A 66 6.90 4.01 -3.98
N THR A 67 6.21 3.80 -5.10
CA THR A 67 5.21 2.71 -5.23
C THR A 67 5.92 1.37 -5.43
N SER A 68 5.63 0.37 -4.60
CA SER A 68 6.27 -0.95 -4.69
C SER A 68 5.74 -1.80 -5.85
N TRP A 69 4.48 -1.60 -6.25
CA TRP A 69 3.82 -2.41 -7.28
C TRP A 69 3.54 -1.62 -8.54
N THR A 70 3.34 -2.31 -9.67
CA THR A 70 3.01 -1.71 -10.99
C THR A 70 1.53 -1.45 -11.19
N SER A 71 0.67 -1.84 -10.24
CA SER A 71 -0.77 -1.62 -10.30
C SER A 71 -1.39 -1.53 -8.91
N LEU A 72 -2.60 -0.98 -8.84
CA LEU A 72 -3.45 -1.05 -7.67
C LEU A 72 -3.99 -2.47 -7.50
N SER A 73 -3.99 -3.00 -6.28
CA SER A 73 -4.67 -4.25 -6.00
C SER A 73 -6.14 -4.00 -5.67
N ARG A 74 -7.00 -4.92 -6.08
CA ARG A 74 -8.41 -4.97 -5.70
C ARG A 74 -8.60 -6.07 -4.68
N GLY A 75 -9.41 -5.84 -3.67
CA GLY A 75 -9.85 -6.90 -2.78
C GLY A 75 -11.12 -6.52 -2.03
N VAL A 76 -11.32 -7.24 -0.94
CA VAL A 76 -12.46 -7.07 -0.03
C VAL A 76 -11.90 -6.87 1.38
N ASN A 77 -12.59 -6.12 2.23
CA ASN A 77 -12.27 -6.02 3.66
C ASN A 77 -13.09 -7.04 4.47
N ASP A 78 -12.90 -7.04 5.79
CA ASP A 78 -13.55 -8.00 6.70
C ASP A 78 -15.09 -7.88 6.73
N TYR A 79 -15.64 -6.78 6.21
CA TYR A 79 -17.09 -6.53 6.10
C TYR A 79 -17.67 -6.90 4.73
N GLY A 80 -16.90 -7.53 3.84
CA GLY A 80 -17.37 -7.82 2.48
C GLY A 80 -17.37 -6.61 1.53
N ILE A 81 -16.81 -5.47 1.95
CA ILE A 81 -16.80 -4.24 1.15
C ILE A 81 -15.58 -4.22 0.23
N ARG A 82 -15.81 -3.89 -1.05
CA ARG A 82 -14.74 -3.72 -2.04
C ARG A 82 -13.82 -2.57 -1.68
N VAL A 83 -12.53 -2.86 -1.69
CA VAL A 83 -11.46 -1.89 -1.44
C VAL A 83 -10.36 -2.02 -2.48
N TYR A 84 -9.69 -0.90 -2.74
CA TYR A 84 -8.54 -0.81 -3.64
C TYR A 84 -7.33 -0.40 -2.82
N ARG A 85 -6.16 -0.96 -3.14
CA ARG A 85 -4.95 -0.75 -2.34
C ARG A 85 -3.75 -0.39 -3.21
N MET A 86 -2.97 0.57 -2.73
CA MET A 86 -1.69 0.97 -3.29
C MET A 86 -0.59 0.63 -2.30
N SER A 87 0.39 -0.18 -2.75
CA SER A 87 1.56 -0.51 -1.95
C SER A 87 2.69 0.48 -2.22
N MET A 88 3.34 0.94 -1.15
CA MET A 88 4.44 1.89 -1.18
C MET A 88 5.53 1.47 -0.21
N GLU A 89 6.73 2.04 -0.38
CA GLU A 89 7.79 1.91 0.61
C GLU A 89 7.34 2.39 1.99
N TYR A 90 7.86 1.75 3.04
CA TYR A 90 7.60 2.16 4.41
C TYR A 90 8.66 3.16 4.90
N ALA A 91 8.27 4.42 5.05
CA ALA A 91 9.10 5.45 5.66
C ALA A 91 9.03 5.36 7.20
N ALA A 92 10.00 4.67 7.81
CA ALA A 92 9.96 4.32 9.23
C ALA A 92 9.95 5.51 10.20
N SER A 93 10.51 6.66 9.80
CA SER A 93 10.50 7.88 10.62
C SER A 93 9.14 8.56 10.69
N GLY A 94 8.20 8.21 9.79
CA GLY A 94 6.87 8.80 9.78
C GLY A 94 6.87 10.32 9.58
N SER A 95 5.78 10.96 10.03
CA SER A 95 5.59 12.41 10.14
C SER A 95 5.46 12.83 11.59
#